data_AF-A0A2M7BQJ8-F1
#
_entry.id   AF-A0A2M7BQJ8-F1
#
_cell.length_a   1.000
_cell.length_b   1.000
_cell.length_c   1.000
_cell.angle_alpha   90.00
_cell.angle_beta   90.00
_cell.angle_gamma   90.00
#
_symmetry.space_group_name_H-M   'P 1'
#
loop_
_entity.id
_entity.type
_entity.pdbx_description
1 polymer ?
#
loop_
_entity_poly.entity_id
_entity_poly.type
_entity_poly.pdbx_seq_one_letter_code
_entity_poly.pdbx_strand_id
1 'polypeptide(L)' 'MYNWSTDISKLAKNKDKFTIWKLEQLINFGLNGELLPHLQLKKFLPVLDIDPQKKKYLQFLLSA' A
#
# COMPACT_ATOMS: atom_id res chain seq x y z
N MET A 1 -14.07 1.87 2.38
CA MET A 1 -13.68 2.70 1.24
C MET A 1 -14.88 2.81 0.31
N TYR A 2 -15.30 4.04 -0.02
CA TYR A 2 -16.58 4.29 -0.69
C TYR A 2 -16.49 4.47 -2.21
N ASN A 3 -15.29 4.53 -2.80
CA ASN A 3 -15.12 4.82 -4.22
C ASN A 3 -14.31 3.72 -4.91
N TRP A 4 -14.87 3.24 -6.03
CA TRP A 4 -14.33 2.38 -7.10
C TRP A 4 -14.58 0.87 -7.03
N SER A 5 -15.19 0.39 -8.11
CA SER A 5 -15.63 -0.97 -8.45
C SER A 5 -14.46 -1.94 -8.67
N THR A 6 -13.55 -2.07 -7.70
CA THR A 6 -12.49 -3.08 -7.75
C THR A 6 -13.07 -4.40 -7.24
N ASP A 7 -13.03 -5.44 -8.07
CA ASP A 7 -13.45 -6.80 -7.68
C ASP A 7 -12.40 -7.42 -6.76
N ILE A 8 -12.54 -7.14 -5.46
CA ILE A 8 -11.66 -7.61 -4.39
C ILE A 8 -11.56 -9.14 -4.40
N SER A 9 -12.66 -9.84 -4.73
CA SER A 9 -12.72 -11.30 -4.76
C SER A 9 -11.77 -11.89 -5.80
N LYS A 10 -11.62 -11.23 -6.96
CA LYS A 10 -10.63 -11.64 -7.98
C LYS A 10 -9.22 -11.25 -7.58
N LEU A 11 -9.04 -10.07 -6.97
CA LEU A 11 -7.72 -9.58 -6.54
C LEU A 11 -7.13 -10.45 -5.42
N ALA A 12 -7.98 -10.91 -4.49
CA ALA A 12 -7.59 -11.76 -3.37
C ALA A 12 -7.03 -13.13 -3.78
N LYS A 13 -7.30 -13.60 -5.01
CA LYS A 13 -6.68 -14.83 -5.55
C LYS A 13 -5.16 -14.69 -5.68
N ASN A 14 -4.65 -13.47 -5.85
CA ASN A 14 -3.23 -13.17 -5.85
C ASN A 14 -2.88 -12.32 -4.62
N LYS A 15 -2.28 -12.98 -3.62
CA LYS A 15 -1.96 -12.37 -2.32
C LYS A 15 -1.01 -11.18 -2.44
N ASP A 16 -0.05 -11.22 -3.36
CA ASP A 16 0.91 -10.13 -3.55
C ASP A 16 0.24 -8.90 -4.18
N LYS A 17 -0.56 -9.08 -5.23
CA LYS A 17 -1.32 -7.98 -5.86
C LYS A 17 -2.32 -7.36 -4.89
N PHE A 18 -2.99 -8.19 -4.09
CA PHE A 18 -3.89 -7.71 -3.05
C PHE A 18 -3.16 -6.88 -1.99
N THR A 19 -1.96 -7.31 -1.60
CA THR A 19 -1.14 -6.58 -0.62
C THR A 19 -0.67 -5.24 -1.16
N ILE A 20 -0.18 -5.19 -2.40
CA ILE A 20 0.21 -3.95 -3.09
C ILE A 20 -0.97 -2.98 -3.11
N TRP A 21 -2.12 -3.43 -3.61
CA TRP A 21 -3.32 -2.61 -3.68
C TRP A 21 -3.71 -2.09 -2.29
N LYS A 22 -3.74 -2.95 -1.25
CA LYS A 22 -4.10 -2.53 0.11
C LYS A 22 -3.15 -1.45 0.64
N LEU A 23 -1.84 -1.61 0.43
CA LEU A 23 -0.83 -0.63 0.83
C LEU A 23 -1.04 0.71 0.10
N GLU A 24 -1.30 0.69 -1.21
CA GLU A 24 -1.59 1.88 -1.99
C GLU A 24 -2.83 2.61 -1.47
N GLN A 25 -3.90 1.87 -1.15
CA GLN A 25 -5.12 2.46 -0.62
C GLN A 25 -4.89 3.14 0.74
N LEU A 26 -4.20 2.45 1.65
CA LEU A 26 -3.87 2.98 2.97
C LEU A 26 -2.98 4.22 2.88
N ILE A 27 -1.97 4.21 2.02
CA ILE A 27 -1.01 5.32 1.90
C ILE A 27 -1.62 6.53 1.18
N ASN A 28 -2.38 6.30 0.11
CA ASN A 28 -2.93 7.40 -0.69
C ASN A 28 -4.13 8.05 -0.01
N PHE A 29 -5.04 7.26 0.57
CA PHE A 29 -6.32 7.74 1.09
C PHE A 29 -6.41 7.81 2.62
N GLY A 30 -5.39 7.35 3.32
CA GLY A 30 -5.30 7.44 4.77
C GLY A 30 -5.47 6.10 5.46
N LEU A 31 -4.86 6.02 6.65
CA LEU A 31 -4.73 4.78 7.40
C LEU A 31 -5.98 4.39 8.19
N ASN A 32 -6.87 5.34 8.48
CA ASN A 32 -8.10 5.11 9.27
C ASN A 32 -7.90 4.31 10.57
N GLY A 33 -6.75 4.51 11.24
CA GLY A 33 -6.38 3.79 12.47
C GLY A 33 -5.65 2.45 12.25
N GLU A 34 -5.45 2.01 11.01
CA GLU A 34 -4.62 0.84 10.69
C GLU A 34 -3.12 1.19 10.68
N LEU A 35 -2.29 0.23 11.08
CA LEU A 35 -0.83 0.35 10.98
C LEU A 35 -0.33 -0.27 9.67
N LEU A 36 0.73 0.32 9.11
CA LEU A 36 1.40 -0.25 7.94
C LEU A 36 2.33 -1.41 8.37
N PRO A 37 2.18 -2.62 7.79
CA PRO A 37 3.05 -3.74 8.09
C PRO A 37 4.46 -3.52 7.52
N HIS A 38 5.44 -3.30 8.40
CA HIS A 38 6.83 -2.94 8.05
C HIS A 38 7.47 -3.85 6.98
N LEU A 39 7.42 -5.17 7.17
CA LEU A 39 8.06 -6.13 6.24
C LEU A 39 7.43 -6.10 4.84
N GLN A 40 6.10 -6.03 4.75
CA GLN A 40 5.39 -5.97 3.48
C GLN A 40 5.63 -4.62 2.80
N LEU A 41 5.61 -3.53 3.58
CA LEU A 41 5.91 -2.20 3.07
C LEU A 41 7.32 -2.15 2.48
N LYS A 42 8.34 -2.61 3.21
CA LYS A 42 9.73 -2.65 2.72
C LYS A 42 9.89 -3.50 1.46
N LYS A 43 9.22 -4.65 1.40
CA LYS A 43 9.23 -5.54 0.22
C LYS A 43 8.60 -4.90 -1.01
N PHE A 44 7.45 -4.25 -0.85
CA PHE A 44 6.65 -3.76 -1.99
C PHE A 44 6.85 -2.27 -2.30
N LEU A 45 7.50 -1.49 -1.44
CA LEU A 45 7.74 -0.04 -1.67
C LEU A 45 8.30 0.30 -3.06
N PRO A 46 9.22 -0.49 -3.67
CA PRO A 46 9.71 -0.20 -5.01
C PRO A 46 8.58 -0.20 -6.07
N VAL A 47 7.61 -1.11 -5.92
CA VAL A 47 6.53 -1.36 -6.88
C VAL A 47 5.23 -0.62 -6.58
N LEU A 48 5.08 0.01 -5.41
CA LEU A 48 3.88 0.78 -5.06
C LEU A 48 3.71 2.01 -5.97
N ASP A 49 2.49 2.20 -6.46
CA ASP A 49 2.01 3.41 -7.12
C ASP A 49 1.33 4.35 -6.11
N ILE A 50 2.14 5.19 -5.47
CA ILE A 50 1.74 6.14 -4.43
C ILE A 50 2.35 7.50 -4.72
N ASP A 51 1.80 8.53 -4.07
CA ASP A 51 2.33 9.88 -4.16
C ASP A 51 3.88 9.92 -4.00
N PRO A 52 4.61 10.57 -4.93
CA PRO A 52 6.08 10.57 -4.91
C PRO A 52 6.71 11.13 -3.63
N GLN A 53 6.08 12.12 -2.99
CA GLN A 53 6.57 12.68 -1.73
C GLN A 53 6.38 11.68 -0.58
N LYS A 54 5.22 11.02 -0.53
CA LYS A 54 4.97 9.94 0.44
C LYS A 54 5.97 8.80 0.22
N LYS A 55 6.24 8.41 -1.03
CA LYS A 55 7.23 7.36 -1.35
C LYS A 55 8.63 7.72 -0.83
N LYS A 56 9.09 8.95 -1.07
CA LYS A 56 10.39 9.44 -0.56
C LYS A 56 10.44 9.44 0.97
N TYR A 57 9.38 9.89 1.63
CA TYR A 57 9.29 9.90 3.08
C TYR A 57 9.36 8.48 3.67
N LEU A 58 8.61 7.53 3.10
CA LEU A 58 8.65 6.13 3.51
C LEU A 58 10.02 5.49 3.25
N GLN A 59 10.68 5.82 2.13
CA GLN A 59 12.04 5.38 1.84
C GLN A 59 13.01 5.88 2.91
N PHE A 60 12.94 7.17 3.27
CA PHE A 60 13.76 7.75 4.33
C PHE A 60 13.56 7.02 5.67
N LEU A 61 12.30 6.81 6.08
CA LEU A 61 11.97 6.11 7.33
C LEU A 61 12.44 4.65 7.38
N LEU A 62 12.51 3.96 6.24
CA LEU A 62 12.90 2.55 6.15
C LEU A 62 14.40 2.35 5.87
N SER A 63 15.11 3.43 5.57
CA SER A 63 16.57 3.46 5.38
C SER A 63 17.35 3.74 6.66
N ALA A 64 16.66 4.16 7.72
CA ALA A 64 17.18 4.26 9.09
C ALA A 64 17.22 2.89 9.77
#